data_AF-A0A2E1GQW0-F1
#
_entry.id   AF-A0A2E1GQW0-F1
#
_cell.length_a   1.000
_cell.length_b   1.000
_cell.length_c   1.000
_cell.angle_alpha   90.00
_cell.angle_beta   90.00
_cell.angle_gamma   90.00
#
_symmetry.space_group_name_H-M   'P 1'
#
loop_
_entity.id
_entity.type
_entity.pdbx_description
1 polymer ?
#
loop_
_entity_poly.entity_id
_entity_poly.type
_entity_poly.pdbx_seq_one_letter_code
_entity_poly.pdbx_strand_id
1 'polypeptide(L)'
;MSYQRFDRANDIIENQRTTVTSGLWTGGSTTLTAFYTGSTTSSYFVDVYNDNPVASASAEVQFALGYAHIDGSGSLGNTTKTTSGDRQTAALYRQFRNLLLAPNTDRFKFTASPTASGEKDFYFISFQRARMREKVDPGNWELHLDGGTAKIKLIDDSSTASSVTVEQGGRVFNVVSGSITNGVKTAASAETAKGAYGLFYPDMGIILLNPTRLTTGVADITTTRSANAQDNNKGDLFDSIIEGANFQARREEEISSTSYFCRVNNKRFNFSSNPTFATSSDGSLTQPTFFKDPQTFITQVGLYNDTNELLAIAKLSQPLLNSYAREAIIKVKLDF
;
A
#
# COMPACT_ATOMS: atom_id res chain seq x y z
N MET A 1 -20.97 36.24 16.54
CA MET A 1 -20.35 35.34 15.54
C MET A 1 -20.75 35.80 14.15
N SER A 2 -19.80 35.88 13.23
CA SER A 2 -20.01 36.35 11.86
C SER A 2 -19.73 35.21 10.88
N TYR A 3 -20.63 35.02 9.92
CA TYR A 3 -20.54 33.95 8.92
C TYR A 3 -20.20 34.54 7.57
N GLN A 4 -19.45 33.78 6.78
CA GLN A 4 -19.26 34.04 5.36
C GLN A 4 -19.49 32.75 4.60
N ARG A 5 -20.34 32.82 3.59
CA ARG A 5 -20.52 31.72 2.64
C ARG A 5 -19.28 31.65 1.75
N PHE A 6 -18.71 30.47 1.62
CA PHE A 6 -17.60 30.23 0.70
C PHE A 6 -18.07 30.39 -0.74
N ASP A 7 -17.24 31.04 -1.57
CA ASP A 7 -17.37 30.94 -3.01
C ASP A 7 -16.77 29.61 -3.46
N ARG A 8 -17.59 28.72 -4.01
CA ARG A 8 -17.15 27.39 -4.46
C ARG A 8 -16.04 27.45 -5.51
N ALA A 9 -15.99 28.50 -6.34
CA ALA A 9 -15.00 28.60 -7.41
C ALA A 9 -13.65 29.13 -6.93
N ASN A 10 -13.64 29.96 -5.88
CA ASN A 10 -12.46 30.73 -5.48
C ASN A 10 -11.93 30.37 -4.08
N ASP A 11 -12.78 29.83 -3.20
CA ASP A 11 -12.43 29.56 -1.81
C ASP A 11 -12.34 28.07 -1.48
N ILE A 12 -12.81 27.19 -2.37
CA ILE A 12 -12.78 25.75 -2.17
C ILE A 12 -11.93 25.13 -3.27
N ILE A 13 -10.92 24.35 -2.87
CA ILE A 13 -10.21 23.46 -3.78
C ILE A 13 -10.49 22.04 -3.35
N GLU A 14 -11.33 21.36 -4.12
CA GLU A 14 -11.75 19.98 -3.90
C GLU A 14 -10.81 19.00 -4.61
N ASN A 15 -10.85 17.74 -4.20
CA ASN A 15 -10.19 16.61 -4.87
C ASN A 15 -8.68 16.78 -5.04
N GLN A 16 -8.01 17.44 -4.08
CA GLN A 16 -6.56 17.45 -4.04
C GLN A 16 -6.06 16.09 -3.59
N ARG A 17 -5.63 15.28 -4.56
CA ARG A 17 -5.05 13.96 -4.33
C ARG A 17 -3.56 14.09 -4.10
N THR A 18 -3.09 13.58 -2.98
CA THR A 18 -1.66 13.51 -2.67
C THR A 18 -1.30 12.07 -2.35
N THR A 19 -0.32 11.51 -3.07
CA THR A 19 0.26 10.22 -2.76
C THR A 19 1.23 10.37 -1.59
N VAL A 20 0.99 9.63 -0.52
CA VAL A 20 1.88 9.52 0.63
C VAL A 20 2.48 8.13 0.64
N THR A 21 3.77 8.03 0.94
CA THR A 21 4.49 6.75 0.96
C THR A 21 5.11 6.50 2.32
N SER A 22 5.02 5.26 2.82
CA SER A 22 5.58 4.85 4.11
C SER A 22 6.15 3.43 4.06
N GLY A 23 6.92 3.02 5.07
CA GLY A 23 7.44 1.65 5.15
C GLY A 23 6.30 0.63 5.30
N LEU A 24 6.42 -0.50 4.61
CA LEU A 24 5.37 -1.51 4.57
C LEU A 24 5.28 -2.33 5.86
N TRP A 25 6.40 -2.57 6.53
CA TRP A 25 6.50 -3.53 7.62
C TRP A 25 6.01 -2.97 8.95
N THR A 26 5.79 -3.86 9.93
CA THR A 26 5.41 -3.48 11.29
C THR A 26 6.28 -2.34 11.84
N GLY A 27 5.63 -1.38 12.49
CA GLY A 27 6.28 -0.16 13.00
C GLY A 27 6.62 0.88 11.93
N GLY A 28 6.22 0.68 10.67
CA GLY A 28 6.55 1.60 9.57
C GLY A 28 7.98 1.44 9.06
N SER A 29 8.63 0.30 9.35
CA SER A 29 9.95 -0.02 8.79
C SER A 29 9.85 -0.28 7.28
N THR A 30 10.87 0.16 6.54
CA THR A 30 11.01 -0.13 5.11
C THR A 30 11.71 -1.46 4.84
N THR A 31 12.42 -2.01 5.83
CA THR A 31 13.22 -3.25 5.69
C THR A 31 12.85 -4.28 6.74
N LEU A 32 12.71 -5.53 6.30
CA LEU A 32 12.58 -6.71 7.13
C LEU A 32 13.82 -7.59 6.92
N THR A 33 14.50 -7.97 8.01
CA THR A 33 15.77 -8.73 7.97
C THR A 33 15.70 -10.09 8.68
N ALA A 34 14.61 -10.35 9.40
CA ALA A 34 14.37 -11.59 10.10
C ALA A 34 12.97 -12.10 9.77
N PHE A 35 12.84 -13.41 9.60
CA PHE A 35 11.64 -14.07 9.12
C PHE A 35 11.37 -15.27 10.01
N TYR A 36 10.17 -15.34 10.58
CA TYR A 36 9.77 -16.41 11.48
C TYR A 36 8.45 -17.02 11.03
N THR A 37 8.23 -18.29 11.38
CA THR A 37 6.97 -19.00 11.10
C THR A 37 6.44 -19.63 12.38
N GLY A 38 5.11 -19.75 12.47
CA GLY A 38 4.49 -20.46 13.57
C GLY A 38 4.68 -21.98 13.48
N SER A 39 4.54 -22.67 14.62
CA SER A 39 4.64 -24.14 14.71
C SER A 39 3.52 -24.88 13.98
N THR A 40 2.40 -24.22 13.71
CA THR A 40 1.27 -24.75 12.92
C THR A 40 1.20 -24.06 11.57
N THR A 41 2.00 -24.53 10.61
CA THR A 41 1.89 -24.07 9.22
C THR A 41 0.72 -24.76 8.53
N SER A 42 -0.11 -24.01 7.82
CA SER A 42 -1.11 -24.62 6.96
C SER A 42 -0.44 -25.42 5.84
N SER A 43 -1.12 -26.43 5.30
CA SER A 43 -0.61 -27.12 4.10
C SER A 43 -0.62 -26.22 2.84
N TYR A 44 -1.37 -25.12 2.87
CA TYR A 44 -1.64 -24.22 1.75
C TYR A 44 -0.60 -23.11 1.61
N PHE A 45 -0.26 -22.48 2.71
CA PHE A 45 0.63 -21.33 2.80
C PHE A 45 1.28 -21.25 4.18
N VAL A 46 2.34 -20.46 4.27
CA VAL A 46 3.07 -20.18 5.50
C VAL A 46 3.00 -18.68 5.76
N ASP A 47 2.51 -18.31 6.94
CA ASP A 47 2.58 -16.92 7.41
C ASP A 47 3.97 -16.62 7.95
N VAL A 48 4.53 -15.50 7.49
CA VAL A 48 5.84 -15.01 7.89
C VAL A 48 5.68 -13.82 8.83
N TYR A 49 6.27 -13.92 10.00
CA TYR A 49 6.21 -12.96 11.10
C TYR A 49 7.50 -12.15 11.19
N ASN A 50 7.40 -10.96 11.77
CA ASN A 50 8.55 -10.09 12.07
C ASN A 50 9.35 -10.54 13.30
N ASP A 51 8.75 -11.33 14.18
CA ASP A 51 9.35 -11.85 15.40
C ASP A 51 8.86 -13.29 15.64
N ASN A 52 9.51 -14.04 16.52
CA ASN A 52 9.15 -15.42 16.81
C ASN A 52 7.76 -15.50 17.47
N PRO A 53 6.74 -16.03 16.78
CA PRO A 53 5.37 -16.05 17.29
C PRO A 53 5.16 -17.02 18.47
N VAL A 54 6.10 -17.94 18.71
CA VAL A 54 6.06 -18.84 19.86
C VAL A 54 6.57 -18.14 21.13
N ALA A 55 7.53 -17.23 20.98
CA ALA A 55 8.16 -16.52 22.10
C ALA A 55 7.53 -15.15 22.37
N SER A 56 6.94 -14.52 21.35
CA SER A 56 6.48 -13.13 21.40
C SER A 56 5.01 -13.03 21.00
N ALA A 57 4.17 -12.62 21.95
CA ALA A 57 2.75 -12.35 21.68
C ALA A 57 2.52 -11.09 20.83
N SER A 58 3.58 -10.28 20.61
CA SER A 58 3.56 -9.11 19.73
C SER A 58 4.05 -9.42 18.32
N ALA A 59 4.34 -10.69 18.01
CA ALA A 59 4.68 -11.09 16.65
C ALA A 59 3.49 -10.85 15.72
N GLU A 60 3.73 -10.14 14.64
CA GLU A 60 2.70 -9.80 13.67
C GLU A 60 3.04 -10.40 12.30
N VAL A 61 2.01 -10.89 11.60
CA VAL A 61 2.16 -11.37 10.22
C VAL A 61 2.52 -10.19 9.31
N GLN A 62 3.56 -10.38 8.51
CA GLN A 62 4.04 -9.42 7.51
C GLN A 62 3.51 -9.76 6.13
N PHE A 63 3.68 -11.03 5.73
CA PHE A 63 3.21 -11.58 4.47
C PHE A 63 3.01 -13.09 4.61
N ALA A 64 2.26 -13.67 3.68
CA ALA A 64 2.13 -15.11 3.52
C ALA A 64 2.86 -15.55 2.25
N LEU A 65 3.45 -16.74 2.25
CA LEU A 65 4.05 -17.34 1.07
C LEU A 65 3.51 -18.75 0.82
N GLY A 66 3.60 -19.21 -0.42
CA GLY A 66 3.21 -20.57 -0.75
C GLY A 66 3.48 -20.95 -2.20
N TYR A 67 2.93 -22.10 -2.57
CA TYR A 67 3.09 -22.69 -3.89
C TYR A 67 1.72 -23.16 -4.41
N ALA A 68 1.45 -22.94 -5.69
CA ALA A 68 0.20 -23.32 -6.34
C ALA A 68 0.50 -24.03 -7.66
N HIS A 69 -0.31 -25.04 -7.99
CA HIS A 69 -0.15 -25.84 -9.21
C HIS A 69 -1.53 -26.21 -9.76
N ILE A 70 -1.77 -26.00 -11.05
CA ILE A 70 -3.07 -26.17 -11.73
C ILE A 70 -3.66 -27.58 -11.55
N ASP A 71 -2.85 -28.61 -11.70
CA ASP A 71 -3.24 -30.03 -11.52
C ASP A 71 -3.06 -30.54 -10.07
N GLY A 72 -2.62 -29.68 -9.15
CA GLY A 72 -2.49 -30.01 -7.74
C GLY A 72 -1.22 -30.76 -7.34
N SER A 73 -0.23 -30.89 -8.23
CA SER A 73 1.05 -31.52 -7.91
C SER A 73 1.78 -30.79 -6.77
N GLY A 74 2.63 -31.53 -6.05
CA GLY A 74 3.33 -31.04 -4.86
C GLY A 74 2.45 -30.86 -3.62
N SER A 75 1.23 -31.39 -3.64
CA SER A 75 0.39 -31.54 -2.44
C SER A 75 -0.15 -32.96 -2.31
N LEU A 76 -0.40 -33.36 -1.05
CA LEU A 76 -1.18 -34.55 -0.74
C LEU A 76 -2.65 -34.33 -1.08
N GLY A 77 -3.24 -35.29 -1.78
CA GLY A 77 -4.69 -35.35 -1.99
C GLY A 77 -5.41 -35.72 -0.70
N ASN A 78 -6.66 -35.29 -0.59
CA ASN A 78 -7.50 -35.66 0.54
C ASN A 78 -7.83 -37.17 0.49
N THR A 79 -7.43 -37.92 1.52
CA THR A 79 -7.66 -39.38 1.62
C THR A 79 -9.12 -39.75 1.91
N THR A 80 -9.98 -38.79 2.27
CA THR A 80 -11.40 -39.02 2.62
C THR A 80 -12.38 -38.59 1.53
N LYS A 81 -11.92 -37.88 0.49
CA LYS A 81 -12.73 -37.46 -0.66
C LYS A 81 -12.05 -37.93 -1.93
N THR A 82 -12.53 -39.05 -2.45
CA THR A 82 -11.97 -39.88 -3.54
C THR A 82 -11.94 -39.23 -4.93
N THR A 83 -11.98 -37.92 -5.03
CA THR A 83 -11.76 -37.23 -6.31
C THR A 83 -10.32 -36.74 -6.37
N SER A 84 -9.59 -37.22 -7.38
CA SER A 84 -8.23 -36.79 -7.75
C SER A 84 -8.07 -35.26 -7.99
N GLY A 85 -9.10 -34.46 -7.73
CA GLY A 85 -9.19 -33.02 -7.95
C GLY A 85 -9.27 -32.14 -6.69
N ASP A 86 -9.32 -32.71 -5.47
CA ASP A 86 -9.28 -31.96 -4.20
C ASP A 86 -7.84 -31.80 -3.69
N ARG A 87 -6.95 -31.33 -4.57
CA ARG A 87 -5.54 -31.08 -4.25
C ARG A 87 -5.34 -29.62 -3.87
N GLN A 88 -4.67 -29.40 -2.74
CA GLN A 88 -4.60 -28.10 -2.07
C GLN A 88 -3.95 -27.02 -2.95
N THR A 89 -2.89 -27.37 -3.68
CA THR A 89 -2.21 -26.46 -4.61
C THR A 89 -3.05 -26.11 -5.84
N ALA A 90 -4.00 -26.98 -6.25
CA ALA A 90 -4.97 -26.68 -7.32
C ALA A 90 -6.07 -25.74 -6.86
N ALA A 91 -6.53 -25.87 -5.62
CA ALA A 91 -7.51 -24.95 -5.04
C ALA A 91 -6.94 -23.52 -4.97
N LEU A 92 -5.71 -23.37 -4.49
CA LEU A 92 -5.01 -22.08 -4.47
C LEU A 92 -4.85 -21.50 -5.88
N TYR A 93 -4.39 -22.32 -6.83
CA TYR A 93 -4.22 -21.88 -8.22
C TYR A 93 -5.53 -21.30 -8.78
N ARG A 94 -6.67 -21.98 -8.53
CA ARG A 94 -8.00 -21.52 -8.97
C ARG A 94 -8.43 -20.22 -8.28
N GLN A 95 -8.09 -20.01 -7.00
CA GLN A 95 -8.38 -18.76 -6.29
C GLN A 95 -7.63 -17.58 -6.90
N PHE A 96 -6.31 -17.72 -7.09
CA PHE A 96 -5.50 -16.67 -7.72
C PHE A 96 -5.95 -16.41 -9.17
N ARG A 97 -6.27 -17.47 -9.93
CA ARG A 97 -6.81 -17.33 -11.27
C ARG A 97 -8.07 -16.47 -11.28
N ASN A 98 -9.06 -16.78 -10.43
CA ASN A 98 -10.33 -16.06 -10.40
C ASN A 98 -10.17 -14.60 -9.98
N LEU A 99 -9.13 -14.28 -9.20
CA LEU A 99 -8.84 -12.94 -8.72
C LEU A 99 -8.04 -12.12 -9.74
N LEU A 100 -7.02 -12.71 -10.36
CA LEU A 100 -5.99 -11.98 -11.08
C LEU A 100 -6.12 -12.04 -12.60
N LEU A 101 -6.71 -13.11 -13.15
CA LEU A 101 -6.79 -13.34 -14.59
C LEU A 101 -8.18 -13.01 -15.13
N ALA A 102 -8.21 -12.46 -16.33
CA ALA A 102 -9.44 -12.19 -17.06
C ALA A 102 -10.27 -13.49 -17.30
N PRO A 103 -11.60 -13.38 -17.49
CA PRO A 103 -12.45 -14.52 -17.77
C PRO A 103 -11.94 -15.30 -19.00
N ASN A 104 -12.07 -16.63 -18.96
CA ASN A 104 -11.58 -17.55 -20.00
C ASN A 104 -10.05 -17.65 -20.15
N THR A 105 -9.27 -17.02 -19.27
CA THR A 105 -7.82 -17.28 -19.18
C THR A 105 -7.56 -18.35 -18.13
N ASP A 106 -6.97 -19.47 -18.54
CA ASP A 106 -6.72 -20.61 -17.63
C ASP A 106 -5.33 -20.57 -16.97
N ARG A 107 -4.39 -19.81 -17.55
CA ARG A 107 -2.97 -19.91 -17.22
C ARG A 107 -2.30 -18.57 -17.06
N PHE A 108 -1.46 -18.47 -16.02
CA PHE A 108 -0.50 -17.39 -15.89
C PHE A 108 0.60 -17.54 -16.94
N LYS A 109 1.15 -16.41 -17.38
CA LYS A 109 2.20 -16.37 -18.39
C LYS A 109 3.28 -15.43 -17.91
N PHE A 110 4.50 -15.94 -17.76
CA PHE A 110 5.65 -15.09 -17.49
C PHE A 110 6.24 -14.59 -18.81
N THR A 111 6.59 -13.31 -18.84
CA THR A 111 7.10 -12.60 -20.02
C THR A 111 8.31 -13.33 -20.64
N ALA A 112 8.46 -13.20 -21.96
CA ALA A 112 9.51 -13.78 -22.80
C ALA A 112 9.51 -15.31 -22.98
N SER A 113 8.76 -16.08 -22.17
CA SER A 113 8.68 -17.54 -22.35
C SER A 113 7.38 -18.16 -21.81
N PRO A 114 6.19 -17.75 -22.29
CA PRO A 114 4.90 -18.13 -21.70
C PRO A 114 4.60 -19.63 -21.78
N THR A 115 5.19 -20.37 -22.71
CA THR A 115 5.00 -21.82 -22.91
C THR A 115 6.01 -22.66 -22.13
N ALA A 116 7.23 -22.15 -21.90
CA ALA A 116 8.26 -22.86 -21.13
C ALA A 116 8.33 -22.43 -19.66
N SER A 117 7.43 -21.54 -19.22
CA SER A 117 7.42 -21.00 -17.86
C SER A 117 6.04 -20.57 -17.38
N GLY A 118 5.66 -20.98 -16.16
CA GLY A 118 4.42 -20.54 -15.49
C GLY A 118 3.12 -21.16 -15.96
N GLU A 119 3.15 -22.08 -16.93
CA GLU A 119 1.92 -22.66 -17.47
C GLU A 119 1.13 -23.50 -16.46
N LYS A 120 1.80 -24.02 -15.43
CA LYS A 120 1.19 -24.99 -14.51
C LYS A 120 1.32 -24.60 -13.06
N ASP A 121 2.27 -23.74 -12.70
CA ASP A 121 2.61 -23.47 -11.31
C ASP A 121 3.24 -22.10 -11.10
N PHE A 122 3.14 -21.64 -9.86
CA PHE A 122 3.82 -20.46 -9.38
C PHE A 122 4.02 -20.54 -7.87
N TYR A 123 5.06 -19.86 -7.39
CA TYR A 123 5.12 -19.46 -6.01
C TYR A 123 4.37 -18.14 -5.84
N PHE A 124 3.85 -17.88 -4.65
CA PHE A 124 3.24 -16.59 -4.34
C PHE A 124 3.78 -16.04 -3.03
N ILE A 125 3.83 -14.71 -2.96
CA ILE A 125 3.98 -13.91 -1.76
C ILE A 125 2.77 -12.97 -1.74
N SER A 126 2.00 -12.98 -0.66
CA SER A 126 0.86 -12.10 -0.44
C SER A 126 1.14 -11.23 0.78
N PHE A 127 1.27 -9.93 0.57
CA PHE A 127 1.43 -8.98 1.68
C PHE A 127 0.17 -8.98 2.55
N GLN A 128 0.35 -8.80 3.86
CA GLN A 128 -0.79 -8.74 4.76
C GLN A 128 -1.58 -7.44 4.52
N ARG A 129 -2.91 -7.53 4.36
CA ARG A 129 -3.74 -6.37 3.98
C ARG A 129 -3.64 -5.21 4.97
N ALA A 130 -3.50 -5.51 6.26
CA ALA A 130 -3.29 -4.52 7.30
C ALA A 130 -1.98 -3.71 7.14
N ARG A 131 -1.01 -4.22 6.39
CA ARG A 131 0.29 -3.58 6.11
C ARG A 131 0.21 -2.61 4.95
N MET A 132 -0.30 -3.07 3.81
CA MET A 132 -0.40 -2.27 2.58
C MET A 132 -1.41 -1.13 2.66
N ARG A 133 -2.47 -1.27 3.49
CA ARG A 133 -3.64 -0.37 3.55
C ARG A 133 -4.37 -0.24 2.21
N GLU A 134 -3.77 0.46 1.25
CA GLU A 134 -4.29 0.66 -0.10
C GLU A 134 -3.52 -0.20 -1.12
N LYS A 135 -2.23 0.09 -1.36
CA LYS A 135 -1.40 -0.65 -2.32
C LYS A 135 0.09 -0.61 -1.98
N VAL A 136 0.84 -1.55 -2.55
CA VAL A 136 2.30 -1.59 -2.43
C VAL A 136 2.91 -0.64 -3.47
N ASP A 137 3.92 0.12 -3.08
CA ASP A 137 4.59 1.16 -3.88
C ASP A 137 5.46 0.50 -4.98
N PRO A 138 5.08 0.60 -6.27
CA PRO A 138 5.85 0.01 -7.37
C PRO A 138 7.24 0.65 -7.50
N GLY A 139 8.25 -0.16 -7.78
CA GLY A 139 9.65 0.26 -7.91
C GLY A 139 10.37 0.44 -6.58
N ASN A 140 9.65 0.31 -5.45
CA ASN A 140 10.15 0.55 -4.10
C ASN A 140 10.13 -0.70 -3.22
N TRP A 141 10.27 -1.88 -3.82
CA TRP A 141 10.50 -3.13 -3.10
C TRP A 141 11.69 -3.90 -3.69
N GLU A 142 12.40 -4.63 -2.83
CA GLU A 142 13.54 -5.46 -3.19
C GLU A 142 13.54 -6.71 -2.28
N LEU A 143 13.48 -7.89 -2.88
CA LEU A 143 13.56 -9.17 -2.19
C LEU A 143 14.89 -9.84 -2.48
N HIS A 144 15.60 -10.27 -1.44
CA HIS A 144 16.81 -11.07 -1.57
C HIS A 144 16.48 -12.55 -1.38
N LEU A 145 17.00 -13.38 -2.27
CA LEU A 145 16.94 -14.83 -2.22
C LEU A 145 18.35 -15.40 -2.26
N ASP A 146 18.55 -16.59 -1.71
CA ASP A 146 19.85 -17.26 -1.79
C ASP A 146 20.21 -17.69 -3.21
N GLY A 147 21.30 -17.16 -3.74
CA GLY A 147 21.89 -17.60 -5.02
C GLY A 147 23.19 -18.38 -4.83
N GLY A 148 23.44 -18.90 -3.63
CA GLY A 148 24.68 -19.57 -3.25
C GLY A 148 25.81 -18.56 -3.02
N THR A 149 26.73 -18.42 -3.99
CA THR A 149 27.87 -17.50 -3.83
C THR A 149 27.46 -16.03 -3.77
N ALA A 150 26.37 -15.66 -4.43
CA ALA A 150 25.84 -14.31 -4.43
C ALA A 150 24.31 -14.34 -4.36
N LYS A 151 23.73 -13.44 -3.55
CA LYS A 151 22.28 -13.31 -3.43
C LYS A 151 21.64 -12.90 -4.77
N ILE A 152 20.51 -13.50 -5.07
CA ILE A 152 19.62 -12.99 -6.12
C ILE A 152 18.77 -11.88 -5.52
N LYS A 153 18.71 -10.76 -6.22
CA LYS A 153 17.89 -9.62 -5.84
C LYS A 153 16.80 -9.43 -6.88
N LEU A 154 15.56 -9.41 -6.41
CA LEU A 154 14.37 -9.26 -7.22
C LEU A 154 13.71 -7.93 -6.94
N ILE A 155 13.33 -7.23 -8.00
CA ILE A 155 12.56 -5.99 -8.00
C ILE A 155 11.48 -6.08 -9.08
N ASP A 156 10.57 -5.13 -9.15
CA ASP A 156 9.71 -4.97 -10.32
C ASP A 156 10.31 -4.02 -11.38
N ASP A 157 9.76 -4.07 -12.59
CA ASP A 157 10.22 -3.29 -13.74
C ASP A 157 9.47 -1.96 -13.96
N SER A 158 8.65 -1.49 -13.01
CA SER A 158 7.84 -0.26 -13.15
C SER A 158 8.65 1.00 -13.49
N SER A 159 9.90 1.08 -13.03
CA SER A 159 10.82 2.19 -13.34
C SER A 159 11.25 2.24 -14.81
N THR A 160 11.09 1.13 -15.54
CA THR A 160 11.49 0.98 -16.94
C THR A 160 10.32 0.66 -17.87
N ALA A 161 9.14 0.37 -17.32
CA ALA A 161 7.95 0.05 -18.10
C ALA A 161 7.49 1.28 -18.88
N SER A 162 7.48 1.19 -20.21
CA SER A 162 6.98 2.25 -21.10
C SER A 162 5.46 2.41 -21.06
N SER A 163 4.76 1.38 -20.58
CA SER A 163 3.30 1.36 -20.42
C SER A 163 2.94 0.42 -19.27
N VAL A 164 1.89 0.77 -18.53
CA VAL A 164 1.37 -0.07 -17.44
C VAL A 164 0.33 -1.03 -18.01
N THR A 165 0.58 -2.33 -17.87
CA THR A 165 -0.43 -3.36 -18.17
C THR A 165 -1.45 -3.38 -17.04
N VAL A 166 -2.73 -3.32 -17.36
CA VAL A 166 -3.82 -3.42 -16.40
C VAL A 166 -4.68 -4.61 -16.76
N GLU A 167 -4.71 -5.59 -15.87
CA GLU A 167 -5.52 -6.82 -15.98
C GLU A 167 -6.65 -6.79 -14.96
N GLN A 168 -7.43 -7.88 -14.86
CA GLN A 168 -8.50 -8.01 -13.86
C GLN A 168 -7.99 -7.80 -12.42
N GLY A 169 -6.76 -8.24 -12.13
CA GLY A 169 -6.08 -8.03 -10.84
C GLY A 169 -5.50 -6.63 -10.61
N GLY A 170 -5.76 -5.65 -11.49
CA GLY A 170 -5.20 -4.31 -11.43
C GLY A 170 -3.93 -4.16 -12.26
N ARG A 171 -3.06 -3.22 -11.86
CA ARG A 171 -1.77 -2.98 -12.54
C ARG A 171 -0.87 -4.21 -12.39
N VAL A 172 -0.10 -4.53 -13.43
CA VAL A 172 0.84 -5.67 -13.43
C VAL A 172 2.20 -5.23 -13.92
N PHE A 173 3.22 -5.59 -13.16
CA PHE A 173 4.64 -5.40 -13.49
C PHE A 173 5.36 -6.75 -13.53
N ASN A 174 6.46 -6.85 -14.28
CA ASN A 174 7.27 -8.06 -14.24
C ASN A 174 8.22 -8.01 -13.05
N VAL A 175 8.42 -9.17 -12.42
CA VAL A 175 9.51 -9.35 -11.47
C VAL A 175 10.77 -9.69 -12.27
N VAL A 176 11.83 -8.94 -12.00
CA VAL A 176 13.11 -8.99 -12.71
C VAL A 176 14.27 -8.99 -11.72
N SER A 177 15.44 -9.42 -12.18
CA SER A 177 16.65 -9.27 -11.37
C SER A 177 17.11 -7.81 -11.37
N GLY A 178 17.51 -7.31 -10.21
CA GLY A 178 17.90 -5.91 -10.04
C GLY A 178 17.98 -5.50 -8.57
N SER A 179 18.18 -4.22 -8.31
CA SER A 179 18.13 -3.65 -6.96
C SER A 179 17.58 -2.24 -7.03
N ILE A 180 16.92 -1.74 -5.98
CA ILE A 180 16.40 -0.37 -5.88
C ILE A 180 17.50 0.65 -6.20
N THR A 181 18.74 0.41 -5.74
CA THR A 181 19.87 1.32 -5.96
C THR A 181 20.35 1.39 -7.40
N ASN A 182 20.36 0.26 -8.13
CA ASN A 182 20.95 0.17 -9.48
C ASN A 182 19.92 -0.04 -10.60
N GLY A 183 18.63 -0.14 -10.25
CA GLY A 183 17.56 -0.46 -11.18
C GLY A 183 17.58 -1.91 -11.68
N VAL A 184 16.92 -2.10 -12.83
CA VAL A 184 16.77 -3.40 -13.50
C VAL A 184 18.13 -3.85 -14.07
N LYS A 185 18.59 -5.04 -13.64
CA LYS A 185 19.81 -5.68 -14.17
C LYS A 185 19.54 -6.41 -15.48
N THR A 186 18.48 -7.20 -15.52
CA THR A 186 18.05 -7.95 -16.71
C THR A 186 16.57 -7.72 -16.94
N ALA A 187 16.21 -7.14 -18.08
CA ALA A 187 14.82 -6.90 -18.44
C ALA A 187 14.04 -8.20 -18.64
N ALA A 188 12.73 -8.18 -18.32
CA ALA A 188 11.85 -9.34 -18.46
C ALA A 188 11.83 -9.91 -19.89
N SER A 189 11.92 -9.05 -20.92
CA SER A 189 11.96 -9.45 -22.34
C SER A 189 13.25 -10.18 -22.73
N ALA A 190 14.34 -10.02 -21.98
CA ALA A 190 15.62 -10.67 -22.23
C ALA A 190 15.70 -12.10 -21.65
N GLU A 191 14.78 -12.49 -20.76
CA GLU A 191 14.73 -13.80 -20.10
C GLU A 191 14.03 -14.85 -20.99
N THR A 192 14.47 -15.02 -22.23
CA THR A 192 13.77 -15.82 -23.26
C THR A 192 13.79 -17.33 -23.04
N ALA A 193 14.75 -17.85 -22.27
CA ALA A 193 14.88 -19.29 -22.07
C ALA A 193 13.84 -19.86 -21.11
N LYS A 194 13.64 -19.19 -19.96
CA LYS A 194 12.82 -19.65 -18.83
C LYS A 194 11.78 -18.62 -18.37
N GLY A 195 11.66 -17.49 -19.06
CA GLY A 195 10.76 -16.40 -18.72
C GLY A 195 11.27 -15.54 -17.57
N ALA A 196 10.62 -14.39 -17.39
CA ALA A 196 10.88 -13.49 -16.27
C ALA A 196 10.72 -14.18 -14.90
N TYR A 197 11.28 -13.58 -13.85
CA TYR A 197 11.23 -14.13 -12.49
C TYR A 197 9.81 -14.18 -11.91
N GLY A 198 8.88 -13.40 -12.44
CA GLY A 198 7.53 -13.34 -11.88
C GLY A 198 6.66 -12.21 -12.40
N LEU A 199 5.52 -12.03 -11.74
CA LEU A 199 4.56 -10.95 -11.93
C LEU A 199 4.25 -10.30 -10.58
N PHE A 200 4.12 -8.99 -10.56
CA PHE A 200 3.79 -8.21 -9.36
C PHE A 200 2.50 -7.42 -9.58
N TYR A 201 1.56 -7.61 -8.66
CA TYR A 201 0.24 -6.97 -8.59
C TYR A 201 0.21 -6.02 -7.37
N PRO A 202 0.65 -4.75 -7.51
CA PRO A 202 0.75 -3.80 -6.40
C PRO A 202 -0.59 -3.52 -5.72
N ASP A 203 -1.67 -3.44 -6.49
CA ASP A 203 -3.01 -3.11 -5.99
C ASP A 203 -3.61 -4.26 -5.14
N MET A 204 -3.19 -5.50 -5.40
CA MET A 204 -3.59 -6.67 -4.61
C MET A 204 -2.55 -7.06 -3.55
N GLY A 205 -1.36 -6.47 -3.59
CA GLY A 205 -0.25 -6.86 -2.73
C GLY A 205 0.20 -8.31 -2.97
N ILE A 206 0.26 -8.75 -4.23
CA ILE A 206 0.63 -10.12 -4.59
C ILE A 206 1.85 -10.11 -5.51
N ILE A 207 2.83 -10.94 -5.20
CA ILE A 207 3.95 -11.30 -6.08
C ILE A 207 3.79 -12.77 -6.45
N LEU A 208 3.78 -13.07 -7.75
CA LEU A 208 3.84 -14.42 -8.28
C LEU A 208 5.26 -14.67 -8.82
N LEU A 209 5.92 -15.74 -8.41
CA LEU A 209 7.26 -16.06 -8.87
C LEU A 209 7.26 -17.34 -9.72
N ASN A 210 8.08 -17.31 -10.77
CA ASN A 210 8.24 -18.35 -11.77
C ASN A 210 9.11 -19.50 -11.25
N PRO A 211 8.55 -20.69 -10.97
CA PRO A 211 9.29 -21.79 -10.36
C PRO A 211 10.43 -22.30 -11.26
N THR A 212 10.24 -22.25 -12.58
CA THR A 212 11.25 -22.71 -13.55
C THR A 212 12.47 -21.80 -13.57
N ARG A 213 12.25 -20.48 -13.48
CA ARG A 213 13.35 -19.51 -13.40
C ARG A 213 14.04 -19.53 -12.05
N LEU A 214 13.28 -19.69 -10.97
CA LEU A 214 13.81 -19.79 -9.61
C LEU A 214 14.69 -21.04 -9.44
N THR A 215 14.24 -22.22 -9.87
CA THR A 215 15.02 -23.47 -9.75
C THR A 215 16.39 -23.42 -10.45
N THR A 216 16.54 -22.54 -11.45
CA THR A 216 17.82 -22.38 -12.20
C THR A 216 18.66 -21.21 -11.72
N GLY A 217 18.08 -20.28 -10.95
CA GLY A 217 18.77 -19.09 -10.47
C GLY A 217 19.10 -19.14 -8.98
N VAL A 218 18.18 -19.65 -8.18
CA VAL A 218 18.21 -19.63 -6.71
C VAL A 218 18.69 -21.00 -6.23
N ALA A 219 19.68 -21.01 -5.32
CA ALA A 219 20.36 -22.23 -4.92
C ALA A 219 19.48 -23.15 -4.07
N ASP A 220 18.74 -22.57 -3.12
CA ASP A 220 17.89 -23.32 -2.18
C ASP A 220 16.56 -23.81 -2.76
N ILE A 221 16.17 -23.34 -3.96
CA ILE A 221 14.86 -23.67 -4.53
C ILE A 221 14.97 -24.85 -5.50
N THR A 222 14.41 -26.00 -5.11
CA THR A 222 14.24 -27.16 -6.00
C THR A 222 12.76 -27.53 -6.13
N THR A 223 12.07 -26.89 -7.09
CA THR A 223 10.62 -27.12 -7.26
C THR A 223 10.31 -28.55 -7.70
N THR A 224 9.74 -29.33 -6.79
CA THR A 224 9.29 -30.70 -7.04
C THR A 224 7.79 -30.74 -7.34
N ARG A 225 7.37 -31.67 -8.20
CA ARG A 225 5.99 -31.76 -8.74
C ARG A 225 5.46 -33.19 -8.68
N SER A 226 5.70 -33.87 -7.56
CA SER A 226 5.25 -35.22 -7.32
C SER A 226 3.73 -35.31 -7.37
N ALA A 227 3.24 -36.42 -7.92
CA ALA A 227 1.83 -36.76 -7.82
C ALA A 227 1.54 -37.21 -6.39
N ASN A 228 0.60 -36.53 -5.71
CA ASN A 228 0.09 -36.94 -4.41
C ASN A 228 1.16 -37.05 -3.31
N ALA A 229 2.08 -36.09 -3.23
CA ALA A 229 3.06 -35.99 -2.15
C ALA A 229 3.21 -34.54 -1.69
N GLN A 230 3.58 -34.36 -0.42
CA GLN A 230 3.87 -33.04 0.14
C GLN A 230 5.34 -32.70 -0.13
N ASP A 231 5.58 -32.03 -1.26
CA ASP A 231 6.94 -31.74 -1.74
C ASP A 231 7.62 -30.58 -0.99
N ASN A 232 6.91 -29.92 -0.08
CA ASN A 232 7.40 -28.79 0.70
C ASN A 232 8.02 -27.62 -0.08
N ASN A 233 7.67 -27.43 -1.36
CA ASN A 233 8.14 -26.30 -2.18
C ASN A 233 8.10 -24.93 -1.47
N LYS A 234 7.04 -24.68 -0.66
CA LYS A 234 6.91 -23.43 0.13
C LYS A 234 8.01 -23.24 1.17
N GLY A 235 8.55 -24.33 1.71
CA GLY A 235 9.68 -24.34 2.64
C GLY A 235 10.96 -23.90 1.93
N ASP A 236 11.25 -24.46 0.75
CA ASP A 236 12.43 -24.07 -0.04
C ASP A 236 12.45 -22.55 -0.35
N LEU A 237 11.28 -21.97 -0.67
CA LEU A 237 11.17 -20.52 -0.86
C LEU A 237 11.42 -19.76 0.45
N PHE A 238 10.88 -20.26 1.56
CA PHE A 238 11.05 -19.64 2.87
C PHE A 238 12.51 -19.66 3.33
N ASP A 239 13.18 -20.80 3.19
CA ASP A 239 14.59 -20.98 3.54
C ASP A 239 15.47 -20.04 2.71
N SER A 240 15.20 -19.94 1.41
CA SER A 240 15.88 -18.99 0.52
C SER A 240 15.69 -17.52 0.93
N ILE A 241 14.51 -17.15 1.46
CA ILE A 241 14.24 -15.79 1.98
C ILE A 241 15.00 -15.55 3.30
N ILE A 242 15.09 -16.55 4.18
CA ILE A 242 15.89 -16.46 5.41
C ILE A 242 17.35 -16.17 5.07
N GLU A 243 17.94 -16.96 4.18
CA GLU A 243 19.34 -16.81 3.75
C GLU A 243 19.55 -15.50 2.96
N GLY A 244 18.54 -15.10 2.19
CA GLY A 244 18.43 -13.77 1.57
C GLY A 244 18.51 -12.63 2.59
N ALA A 245 17.94 -12.80 3.78
CA ALA A 245 18.02 -11.90 4.95
C ALA A 245 17.60 -10.44 4.69
N ASN A 246 16.89 -10.15 3.60
CA ASN A 246 16.49 -8.80 3.25
C ASN A 246 15.22 -8.79 2.39
N PHE A 247 14.20 -8.10 2.90
CA PHE A 247 13.03 -7.72 2.13
C PHE A 247 12.71 -6.25 2.41
N GLN A 248 12.94 -5.41 1.41
CA GLN A 248 12.58 -4.01 1.43
C GLN A 248 11.25 -3.82 0.72
N ALA A 249 10.36 -3.01 1.30
CA ALA A 249 9.11 -2.63 0.65
C ALA A 249 8.52 -1.35 1.25
N ARG A 250 7.79 -0.60 0.42
CA ARG A 250 7.01 0.56 0.81
C ARG A 250 5.56 0.39 0.39
N ARG A 251 4.67 1.10 1.07
CA ARG A 251 3.28 1.27 0.64
C ARG A 251 3.06 2.69 0.15
N GLU A 252 2.12 2.84 -0.77
CA GLU A 252 1.61 4.13 -1.20
C GLU A 252 0.11 4.21 -0.86
N GLU A 253 -0.32 5.38 -0.39
CA GLU A 253 -1.71 5.69 -0.04
C GLU A 253 -2.09 7.05 -0.65
N GLU A 254 -3.24 7.13 -1.31
CA GLU A 254 -3.76 8.32 -1.96
C GLU A 254 -4.72 9.03 -1.00
N ILE A 255 -4.24 10.12 -0.39
CA ILE A 255 -5.07 10.94 0.49
C ILE A 255 -5.78 11.97 -0.37
N SER A 256 -7.11 11.91 -0.35
CA SER A 256 -7.94 12.95 -0.94
C SER A 256 -8.18 14.05 0.08
N SER A 257 -7.96 15.29 -0.32
CA SER A 257 -8.11 16.44 0.55
C SER A 257 -8.89 17.55 -0.11
N THR A 258 -9.68 18.24 0.72
CA THR A 258 -10.38 19.47 0.35
C THR A 258 -9.81 20.61 1.16
N SER A 259 -9.31 21.63 0.48
CA SER A 259 -8.82 22.85 1.10
C SER A 259 -9.87 23.94 1.03
N TYR A 260 -10.20 24.54 2.18
CA TYR A 260 -11.02 25.74 2.29
C TYR A 260 -10.13 26.94 2.62
N PHE A 261 -10.28 28.01 1.85
CA PHE A 261 -9.58 29.28 2.06
C PHE A 261 -10.53 30.26 2.72
N CYS A 262 -10.44 30.39 4.04
CA CYS A 262 -11.19 31.38 4.79
C CYS A 262 -10.53 32.74 4.64
N ARG A 263 -11.11 33.59 3.78
CA ARG A 263 -10.63 34.96 3.57
C ARG A 263 -11.28 35.90 4.56
N VAL A 264 -10.45 36.52 5.37
CA VAL A 264 -10.83 37.54 6.34
C VAL A 264 -10.43 38.88 5.76
N ASN A 265 -11.37 39.49 5.03
CA ASN A 265 -11.16 40.78 4.39
C ASN A 265 -11.14 41.90 5.45
N ASN A 266 -10.41 42.98 5.16
CA ASN A 266 -10.16 44.07 6.10
C ASN A 266 -11.43 44.83 6.51
N LYS A 267 -12.51 44.75 5.73
CA LYS A 267 -13.80 45.38 6.02
C LYS A 267 -14.79 44.45 6.71
N ARG A 268 -14.43 43.18 6.93
CA ARG A 268 -15.29 42.17 7.56
C ARG A 268 -14.62 41.64 8.82
N PHE A 269 -15.41 41.03 9.70
CA PHE A 269 -14.91 40.36 10.92
C PHE A 269 -14.20 41.27 11.95
N ASN A 270 -14.32 42.60 11.83
CA ASN A 270 -13.72 43.55 12.78
C ASN A 270 -14.55 43.82 14.05
N PHE A 271 -15.66 43.10 14.25
CA PHE A 271 -16.53 43.28 15.40
C PHE A 271 -16.74 41.95 16.10
N SER A 272 -16.80 41.98 17.43
CA SER A 272 -17.00 40.79 18.26
C SER A 272 -18.28 40.90 19.07
N SER A 273 -18.95 39.76 19.25
CA SER A 273 -20.09 39.63 20.17
C SER A 273 -19.66 39.28 21.60
N ASN A 274 -18.36 39.38 21.91
CA ASN A 274 -17.87 39.19 23.26
C ASN A 274 -18.37 40.35 24.16
N PRO A 275 -18.93 40.07 25.34
CA PRO A 275 -19.36 41.11 26.29
C PRO A 275 -18.30 42.15 26.66
N THR A 276 -17.00 41.86 26.48
CA THR A 276 -15.91 42.83 26.73
C THR A 276 -15.63 43.79 25.57
N PHE A 277 -16.30 43.62 24.43
CA PHE A 277 -16.08 44.44 23.22
C PHE A 277 -16.91 45.72 23.20
N ALA A 278 -18.15 45.65 23.70
CA ALA A 278 -19.05 46.78 23.83
C ALA A 278 -19.74 46.74 25.20
N THR A 279 -19.97 47.91 25.78
CA THR A 279 -20.68 48.03 27.06
C THR A 279 -22.14 47.65 26.88
N SER A 280 -22.63 46.80 27.79
CA SER A 280 -23.93 46.14 27.68
C SER A 280 -25.14 47.08 27.80
N SER A 281 -24.94 48.33 28.24
CA SER A 281 -26.00 49.29 28.55
C SER A 281 -26.26 50.34 27.47
N ASP A 282 -25.27 50.70 26.66
CA ASP A 282 -25.34 51.80 25.67
C ASP A 282 -24.77 51.42 24.29
N GLY A 283 -24.20 50.22 24.14
CA GLY A 283 -23.58 49.77 22.90
C GLY A 283 -22.30 50.56 22.52
N SER A 284 -21.75 51.35 23.44
CA SER A 284 -20.49 52.05 23.21
C SER A 284 -19.31 51.07 23.28
N LEU A 285 -18.22 51.38 22.57
CA LEU A 285 -17.04 50.53 22.54
C LEU A 285 -16.31 50.65 23.88
N THR A 286 -16.01 49.50 24.51
CA THR A 286 -15.30 49.49 25.80
C THR A 286 -13.89 50.05 25.70
N GLN A 287 -13.28 50.00 24.50
CA GLN A 287 -12.01 50.61 24.18
C GLN A 287 -12.22 51.84 23.27
N PRO A 288 -11.95 53.07 23.73
CA PRO A 288 -12.12 54.28 22.93
C PRO A 288 -11.27 54.31 21.65
N THR A 289 -10.13 53.62 21.66
CA THR A 289 -9.22 53.50 20.50
C THR A 289 -9.83 52.71 19.34
N PHE A 290 -10.89 51.93 19.57
CA PHE A 290 -11.59 51.20 18.50
C PHE A 290 -12.52 52.10 17.68
N PHE A 291 -12.70 53.36 18.09
CA PHE A 291 -13.44 54.33 17.29
C PHE A 291 -12.74 54.57 15.96
N LYS A 292 -13.39 54.18 14.85
CA LYS A 292 -12.86 54.18 13.46
C LYS A 292 -11.75 53.18 13.15
N ASP A 293 -11.17 52.48 14.12
CA ASP A 293 -10.23 51.38 13.93
C ASP A 293 -10.48 50.21 14.91
N PRO A 294 -11.57 49.44 14.72
CA PRO A 294 -11.87 48.30 15.56
C PRO A 294 -10.88 47.16 15.29
N GLN A 295 -10.31 46.60 16.37
CA GLN A 295 -9.33 45.53 16.32
C GLN A 295 -9.91 44.26 16.94
N THR A 296 -9.93 43.17 16.18
CA THR A 296 -10.41 41.86 16.65
C THR A 296 -9.35 40.78 16.44
N PHE A 297 -9.40 39.77 17.29
CA PHE A 297 -8.50 38.62 17.19
C PHE A 297 -9.30 37.38 16.84
N ILE A 298 -8.97 36.78 15.71
CA ILE A 298 -9.55 35.52 15.27
C ILE A 298 -8.78 34.40 15.97
N THR A 299 -9.51 33.53 16.65
CA THR A 299 -8.92 32.41 17.42
C THR A 299 -9.36 31.04 16.91
N GLN A 300 -10.52 30.96 16.26
CA GLN A 300 -11.14 29.71 15.84
C GLN A 300 -11.90 29.92 14.52
N VAL A 301 -12.01 28.85 13.74
CA VAL A 301 -12.78 28.78 12.50
C VAL A 301 -13.75 27.61 12.61
N GLY A 302 -15.04 27.86 12.38
CA GLY A 302 -16.09 26.83 12.33
C GLY A 302 -16.61 26.66 10.91
N LEU A 303 -16.72 25.41 10.45
CA LEU A 303 -17.35 25.04 9.19
C LEU A 303 -18.81 24.65 9.45
N TYR A 304 -19.74 25.28 8.76
CA TYR A 304 -21.18 25.03 8.91
C TYR A 304 -21.78 24.56 7.58
N ASN A 305 -22.82 23.72 7.65
CA ASN A 305 -23.60 23.34 6.47
C ASN A 305 -24.71 24.38 6.15
N ASP A 306 -25.47 24.14 5.07
CA ASP A 306 -26.55 25.04 4.63
C ASP A 306 -27.73 25.10 5.63
N THR A 307 -27.81 24.18 6.61
CA THR A 307 -28.79 24.18 7.71
C THR A 307 -28.25 24.81 9.01
N ASN A 308 -27.08 25.45 8.97
CA ASN A 308 -26.38 26.05 10.12
C ASN A 308 -25.92 25.06 11.21
N GLU A 309 -25.73 23.79 10.87
CA GLU A 309 -25.12 22.80 11.76
C GLU A 309 -23.60 22.86 11.63
N LEU A 310 -22.90 22.81 12.77
CA LEU A 310 -21.45 22.82 12.82
C LEU A 310 -20.90 21.46 12.38
N LEU A 311 -20.15 21.44 11.28
CA LEU A 311 -19.51 20.24 10.75
C LEU A 311 -18.11 20.03 11.31
N ALA A 312 -17.34 21.11 11.47
CA ALA A 312 -15.96 21.04 11.94
C ALA A 312 -15.54 22.34 12.64
N ILE A 313 -14.61 22.24 13.58
CA ILE A 313 -13.99 23.39 14.25
C ILE A 313 -12.48 23.25 14.26
N ALA A 314 -11.79 24.33 13.94
CA ALA A 314 -10.33 24.44 14.00
C ALA A 314 -9.94 25.59 14.94
N LYS A 315 -8.92 25.36 15.78
CA LYS A 315 -8.34 26.39 16.65
C LYS A 315 -7.00 26.83 16.08
N LEU A 316 -6.78 28.15 16.05
CA LEU A 316 -5.49 28.72 15.66
C LEU A 316 -4.51 28.60 16.82
N SER A 317 -3.25 28.29 16.52
CA SER A 317 -2.17 28.23 17.53
C SER A 317 -1.87 29.60 18.15
N GLN A 318 -2.06 30.67 17.37
CA GLN A 318 -1.94 32.05 17.81
C GLN A 318 -3.15 32.87 17.32
N PRO A 319 -3.70 33.76 18.16
CA PRO A 319 -4.76 34.67 17.74
C PRO A 319 -4.29 35.60 16.62
N LEU A 320 -5.08 35.74 15.55
CA LEU A 320 -4.73 36.55 14.39
C LEU A 320 -5.45 37.89 14.43
N LEU A 321 -4.69 38.99 14.43
CA LEU A 321 -5.23 40.35 14.46
C LEU A 321 -5.86 40.72 13.11
N ASN A 322 -7.10 41.20 13.15
CA ASN A 322 -7.83 41.77 12.03
C ASN A 322 -8.22 43.23 12.32
N SER A 323 -8.17 44.08 11.29
CA SER A 323 -8.45 45.53 11.36
C SER A 323 -8.71 46.07 9.95
N TYR A 324 -9.11 47.34 9.81
CA TYR A 324 -9.28 47.94 8.47
C TYR A 324 -7.98 48.04 7.64
N ALA A 325 -6.81 47.95 8.29
CA ALA A 325 -5.51 47.97 7.63
C ALA A 325 -4.91 46.57 7.38
N ARG A 326 -5.56 45.49 7.84
CA ARG A 326 -5.00 44.13 7.78
C ARG A 326 -6.01 43.13 7.23
N GLU A 327 -5.53 42.19 6.44
CA GLU A 327 -6.31 41.04 5.96
C GLU A 327 -5.59 39.75 6.33
N ALA A 328 -6.36 38.68 6.41
CA ALA A 328 -5.84 37.36 6.73
C ALA A 328 -6.48 36.29 5.85
N ILE A 329 -5.70 35.26 5.53
CA ILE A 329 -6.20 34.07 4.84
C ILE A 329 -5.83 32.87 5.69
N ILE A 330 -6.82 32.06 6.05
CA ILE A 330 -6.64 30.83 6.82
C ILE A 330 -6.96 29.66 5.88
N LYS A 331 -5.97 28.80 5.62
CA LYS A 331 -6.18 27.56 4.88
C LYS A 331 -6.57 26.45 5.85
N VAL A 332 -7.78 25.93 5.71
CA VAL A 332 -8.26 24.75 6.45
C VAL A 332 -8.22 23.56 5.50
N LYS A 333 -7.46 22.52 5.86
CA LYS A 333 -7.35 21.29 5.07
C LYS A 333 -8.15 20.19 5.76
N LEU A 334 -9.10 19.60 5.04
CA LEU A 334 -9.79 18.38 5.43
C LEU A 334 -9.17 17.22 4.65
N ASP A 335 -8.61 16.26 5.38
CA ASP A 335 -8.05 15.02 4.82
C ASP A 335 -9.04 13.89 5.13
N PHE A 336 -9.34 13.05 4.13
CA PHE A 336 -10.31 11.96 4.22
C PHE A 336 -9.85 10.70 3.48
#